data_AF-A0A7Y5DY54-F1
#
_entry.id   AF-A0A7Y5DY54-F1
#
_cell.length_a   1.000
_cell.length_b   1.000
_cell.length_c   1.000
_cell.angle_alpha   90.00
_cell.angle_beta   90.00
_cell.angle_gamma   90.00
#
_symmetry.space_group_name_H-M   'P 1'
#
loop_
_entity.id
_entity.type
_entity.pdbx_description
1 polymer ?
#
loop_
_entity_poly.entity_id
_entity_poly.type
_entity_poly.pdbx_seq_one_letter_code
_entity_poly.pdbx_strand_id
1 'polypeptide(L)'
;MGLLASATFPEINALRETMSFIAASSVEAAARQFTSQMAQSFETIVLGRVFLVLPFARLPSAEQAFARALVQGDPRLADATPCLVLVGSRGREAAWNDRGSSVGHRAIPLLDADHVASAPMLAKLLGDLNIKVAAPLTGGPVVTRLLPGGLNAAFYVQNASTAKDDRGRSVIPDQAFANKYGVNTVFGMGGSYVDGTIAVAVFFTTEQLERMVVDRYPSLIGNFKMATADLMNEGRIFEEPSK
;
A
#
# COMPACT_ATOMS: atom_id res chain seq x y z
N MET A 1 11.94 18.62 2.15
CA MET A 1 12.64 18.51 0.85
C MET A 1 11.82 19.29 -0.18
N GLY A 2 12.30 19.39 -1.42
CA GLY A 2 11.57 20.07 -2.50
C GLY A 2 10.57 19.14 -3.20
N LEU A 3 10.57 19.18 -4.53
CA LEU A 3 9.70 18.39 -5.39
C LEU A 3 10.21 16.93 -5.50
N LEU A 4 9.29 15.97 -5.68
CA LEU A 4 9.63 14.58 -5.98
C LEU A 4 10.44 14.49 -7.28
N ALA A 5 10.05 15.25 -8.32
CA ALA A 5 10.74 15.26 -9.60
C ALA A 5 12.21 15.70 -9.52
N SER A 6 12.53 16.62 -8.59
CA SER A 6 13.88 17.18 -8.44
C SER A 6 14.74 16.46 -7.39
N ALA A 7 14.17 15.52 -6.64
CA ALA A 7 14.88 14.85 -5.56
C ALA A 7 16.10 14.08 -6.10
N THR A 8 17.26 14.45 -5.59
CA THR A 8 18.55 13.84 -5.91
C THR A 8 18.76 12.55 -5.13
N PHE A 9 19.64 11.66 -5.62
CA PHE A 9 19.98 10.43 -4.89
C PHE A 9 20.49 10.68 -3.47
N PRO A 10 21.36 11.68 -3.19
CA PRO A 10 21.76 12.02 -1.83
C PRO A 10 20.59 12.41 -0.92
N GLU A 11 19.62 13.19 -1.42
CA GLU A 11 18.45 13.58 -0.62
C GLU A 11 17.53 12.39 -0.33
N ILE A 12 17.34 11.49 -1.30
CA ILE A 12 16.60 10.24 -1.10
C ILE A 12 17.33 9.33 -0.10
N ASN A 13 18.66 9.28 -0.14
CA ASN A 13 19.46 8.53 0.82
C ASN A 13 19.40 9.13 2.23
N ALA A 14 19.41 10.46 2.36
CA ALA A 14 19.24 11.12 3.64
C ALA A 14 17.85 10.83 4.23
N LEU A 15 16.80 10.92 3.41
CA LEU A 15 15.43 10.53 3.82
C LEU A 15 15.35 9.07 4.25
N ARG A 16 16.07 8.20 3.54
CA ARG A 16 16.17 6.78 3.88
C ARG A 16 16.79 6.58 5.27
N GLU A 17 17.87 7.29 5.57
CA GLU A 17 18.55 7.21 6.88
C GLU A 17 17.67 7.70 8.03
N THR A 18 16.88 8.77 7.82
CA THR A 18 15.92 9.23 8.84
C THR A 18 14.79 8.23 9.10
N MET A 19 14.47 7.39 8.11
CA MET A 19 13.46 6.32 8.22
C MET A 19 14.01 5.02 8.82
N SER A 20 15.34 4.85 8.90
CA SER A 20 15.96 3.61 9.41
C SER A 20 15.88 3.46 10.94
N PHE A 21 15.62 4.54 11.67
CA PHE A 21 15.60 4.56 13.14
C PHE A 21 14.19 4.79 13.71
N ILE A 22 13.18 4.23 13.05
CA ILE A 22 11.81 4.31 13.55
C ILE A 22 11.70 3.47 14.83
N ALA A 23 11.84 4.13 15.98
CA ALA A 23 11.41 3.59 17.26
C ALA A 23 9.87 3.56 17.27
N ALA A 24 9.31 2.41 16.88
CA ALA A 24 7.88 2.19 16.83
C ALA A 24 7.47 1.03 17.74
N SER A 25 6.30 1.16 18.35
CA SER A 25 5.67 0.14 19.18
C SER A 25 4.96 -0.94 18.35
N SER A 26 4.67 -0.66 17.07
CA SER A 26 4.00 -1.56 16.14
C SER A 26 4.33 -1.20 14.68
N VAL A 27 4.02 -2.11 13.76
CA VAL A 27 4.19 -1.86 12.32
C VAL A 27 3.28 -0.73 11.84
N GLU A 28 2.07 -0.62 12.40
CA GLU A 28 1.15 0.49 12.18
C GLU A 28 1.76 1.84 12.60
N ALA A 29 2.36 1.92 13.79
CA ALA A 29 3.03 3.14 14.23
C ALA A 29 4.18 3.52 13.29
N ALA A 30 4.97 2.53 12.85
CA ALA A 30 6.03 2.75 11.88
C ALA A 30 5.52 3.21 10.52
N ALA A 31 4.41 2.63 10.04
CA ALA A 31 3.79 2.99 8.77
C ALA A 31 3.23 4.42 8.79
N ARG A 32 2.67 4.84 9.92
CA ARG A 32 2.25 6.23 10.15
C ARG A 32 3.43 7.19 10.13
N GLN A 33 4.55 6.85 10.77
CA GLN A 33 5.77 7.67 10.73
C GLN A 33 6.32 7.75 9.31
N PHE A 34 6.40 6.62 8.59
CA PHE A 34 6.87 6.55 7.21
C PHE A 34 6.05 7.45 6.28
N THR A 35 4.71 7.33 6.32
CA THR A 35 3.82 8.16 5.51
C THR A 35 3.87 9.64 5.90
N SER A 36 4.03 9.95 7.19
CA SER A 36 4.20 11.32 7.68
C SER A 36 5.50 11.95 7.20
N GLN A 37 6.62 11.24 7.29
CA GLN A 37 7.91 11.72 6.80
C GLN A 37 7.89 11.95 5.28
N MET A 38 7.26 11.05 4.51
CA MET A 38 7.09 11.25 3.07
C MET A 38 6.28 12.52 2.77
N ALA A 39 5.13 12.71 3.42
CA ALA A 39 4.28 13.88 3.20
C ALA A 39 4.92 15.20 3.69
N GLN A 40 5.74 15.18 4.74
CA GLN A 40 6.49 16.34 5.21
C GLN A 40 7.68 16.67 4.32
N SER A 41 8.33 15.64 3.76
CA SER A 41 9.44 15.83 2.84
C SER A 41 8.97 16.36 1.49
N PHE A 42 7.78 15.95 1.04
CA PHE A 42 7.24 16.27 -0.28
C PHE A 42 5.80 16.78 -0.17
N GLU A 43 5.64 18.11 -0.14
CA GLU A 43 4.33 18.77 0.03
C GLU A 43 3.33 18.48 -1.12
N THR A 44 3.84 18.03 -2.26
CA THR A 44 3.06 17.64 -3.43
C THR A 44 2.32 16.32 -3.24
N ILE A 45 2.69 15.52 -2.23
CA ILE A 45 1.95 14.33 -1.83
C ILE A 45 0.60 14.76 -1.23
N VAL A 46 -0.48 14.37 -1.90
CA VAL A 46 -1.87 14.58 -1.47
C VAL A 46 -2.27 13.54 -0.43
N LEU A 47 -1.89 12.29 -0.69
CA LEU A 47 -2.23 11.13 0.12
C LEU A 47 -1.16 10.06 -0.03
N GLY A 48 -0.65 9.55 1.08
CA GLY A 48 0.24 8.41 1.18
C GLY A 48 -0.39 7.31 2.03
N ARG A 49 -0.31 6.07 1.57
CA ARG A 49 -0.86 4.90 2.26
C ARG A 49 0.14 3.76 2.27
N VAL A 50 0.18 3.01 3.37
CA VAL A 50 0.95 1.77 3.51
C VAL A 50 0.00 0.64 3.83
N PHE A 51 0.18 -0.45 3.11
CA PHE A 51 -0.61 -1.67 3.22
C PHE A 51 0.30 -2.85 3.53
N LEU A 52 -0.27 -3.84 4.21
CA LEU A 52 0.27 -5.19 4.31
C LEU A 52 -0.67 -6.18 3.63
N VAL A 53 -0.15 -7.29 3.16
CA VAL A 53 -0.95 -8.46 2.77
C VAL A 53 -0.89 -9.48 3.89
N LEU A 54 -1.98 -9.61 4.64
CA LEU A 54 -2.09 -10.50 5.79
C LEU A 54 -3.28 -11.47 5.63
N PRO A 55 -3.19 -12.70 6.14
CA PRO A 55 -4.35 -13.58 6.29
C PRO A 55 -5.50 -12.89 7.04
N PHE A 56 -6.73 -13.13 6.60
CA PHE A 56 -7.94 -12.57 7.17
C PHE A 56 -8.03 -12.80 8.70
N ALA A 57 -7.68 -14.00 9.17
CA ALA A 57 -7.69 -14.34 10.59
C ALA A 57 -6.67 -13.54 11.43
N ARG A 58 -5.64 -12.92 10.82
CA ARG A 58 -4.66 -12.08 11.50
C ARG A 58 -5.07 -10.61 11.59
N LEU A 59 -6.20 -10.23 11.00
CA LEU A 59 -6.71 -8.86 11.08
C LEU A 59 -7.41 -8.63 12.43
N PRO A 60 -7.42 -7.40 12.97
CA PRO A 60 -8.23 -7.09 14.13
C PRO A 60 -9.73 -7.16 13.79
N SER A 61 -10.57 -7.33 14.81
CA SER A 61 -12.01 -7.61 14.64
C SER A 61 -12.75 -6.56 13.81
N ALA A 62 -12.36 -5.28 13.92
CA ALA A 62 -12.98 -4.20 13.15
C ALA A 62 -12.65 -4.31 11.66
N GLU A 63 -11.41 -4.65 11.32
CA GLU A 63 -10.95 -4.87 9.94
C GLU A 63 -11.54 -6.16 9.36
N GLN A 64 -11.70 -7.21 10.18
CA GLN A 64 -12.42 -8.42 9.77
C GLN A 64 -13.88 -8.13 9.43
N ALA A 65 -14.58 -7.36 10.28
CA ALA A 65 -15.95 -6.95 10.04
C ALA A 65 -16.08 -6.10 8.77
N PHE A 66 -15.15 -5.16 8.57
CA PHE A 66 -15.08 -4.35 7.35
C PHE A 66 -14.89 -5.22 6.10
N ALA A 67 -13.93 -6.14 6.11
CA ALA A 67 -13.64 -7.03 5.00
C ALA A 67 -14.84 -7.93 4.65
N ARG A 68 -15.53 -8.50 5.66
CA ARG A 68 -16.76 -9.29 5.45
C ARG A 68 -17.87 -8.46 4.80
N ALA A 69 -18.07 -7.23 5.25
CA ALA A 69 -19.08 -6.33 4.69
C ALA A 69 -18.76 -5.94 3.24
N LEU A 70 -17.48 -5.69 2.93
CA LEU A 70 -17.02 -5.31 1.58
C LEU A 70 -17.34 -6.38 0.53
N VAL A 71 -17.19 -7.66 0.88
CA VAL A 71 -17.52 -8.80 0.01
C VAL A 71 -18.93 -9.34 0.24
N GLN A 72 -19.77 -8.62 0.99
CA GLN A 72 -21.16 -8.99 1.26
C GLN A 72 -21.35 -10.43 1.77
N GLY A 73 -20.42 -10.92 2.59
CA GLY A 73 -20.48 -12.28 3.14
C GLY A 73 -20.15 -13.40 2.15
N ASP A 74 -19.41 -13.12 1.09
CA ASP A 74 -18.95 -14.12 0.12
C ASP A 74 -18.33 -15.37 0.81
N PRO A 75 -18.82 -16.58 0.50
CA PRO A 75 -18.38 -17.81 1.16
C PRO A 75 -16.92 -18.18 0.87
N ARG A 76 -16.28 -17.56 -0.14
CA ARG A 76 -14.85 -17.75 -0.43
C ARG A 76 -13.94 -17.11 0.62
N LEU A 77 -14.46 -16.19 1.44
CA LEU A 77 -13.72 -15.55 2.50
C LEU A 77 -13.46 -16.54 3.66
N ALA A 78 -12.27 -17.14 3.66
CA ALA A 78 -11.75 -18.02 4.71
C ALA A 78 -10.65 -17.34 5.54
N ASP A 79 -10.29 -17.95 6.68
CA ASP A 79 -9.24 -17.46 7.59
C ASP A 79 -7.88 -17.23 6.92
N ALA A 80 -7.52 -18.09 5.97
CA ALA A 80 -6.28 -17.99 5.21
C ALA A 80 -6.32 -16.95 4.08
N THR A 81 -7.48 -16.34 3.80
CA THR A 81 -7.65 -15.40 2.69
C THR A 81 -6.72 -14.20 2.87
N PRO A 82 -5.79 -13.93 1.93
CA PRO A 82 -4.98 -12.73 1.97
C PRO A 82 -5.84 -11.49 1.81
N CYS A 83 -5.62 -10.53 2.69
CA CYS A 83 -6.27 -9.23 2.68
C CYS A 83 -5.20 -8.15 2.56
N LEU A 84 -5.40 -7.22 1.61
CA LEU A 84 -4.64 -5.98 1.56
C LEU A 84 -5.20 -5.03 2.62
N VAL A 85 -4.49 -4.89 3.74
CA VAL A 85 -4.90 -4.14 4.92
C VAL A 85 -4.11 -2.85 5.08
N LEU A 86 -4.80 -1.74 5.32
CA LEU A 86 -4.20 -0.42 5.54
C LEU A 86 -3.63 -0.34 6.95
N VAL A 87 -2.33 -0.09 7.05
CA VAL A 87 -1.59 0.05 8.32
C VAL A 87 -1.03 1.45 8.54
N GLY A 88 -0.95 2.28 7.49
CA GLY A 88 -0.55 3.68 7.61
C GLY A 88 -1.25 4.55 6.58
N SER A 89 -1.69 5.73 6.98
CA SER A 89 -2.34 6.69 6.08
C SER A 89 -1.99 8.10 6.51
N ARG A 90 -1.62 8.95 5.55
CA ARG A 90 -1.37 10.37 5.76
C ARG A 90 -1.81 11.13 4.53
N GLY A 91 -2.59 12.20 4.69
CA GLY A 91 -2.92 13.07 3.59
C GLY A 91 -3.36 14.46 4.03
N ARG A 92 -3.78 15.27 3.05
CA ARG A 92 -4.14 16.68 3.26
C ARG A 92 -5.41 16.87 4.10
N GLU A 93 -6.36 15.95 4.01
CA GLU A 93 -7.57 15.98 4.84
C GLU A 93 -7.33 15.28 6.19
N ALA A 94 -7.82 15.89 7.27
CA ALA A 94 -7.70 15.32 8.62
C ALA A 94 -8.29 13.89 8.70
N ALA A 95 -9.40 13.66 7.98
CA ALA A 95 -10.06 12.35 7.90
C ALA A 95 -9.23 11.25 7.21
N TRP A 96 -8.12 11.58 6.55
CA TRP A 96 -7.23 10.58 5.92
C TRP A 96 -6.02 10.23 6.79
N ASN A 97 -5.82 10.92 7.91
CA ASN A 97 -4.69 10.71 8.80
C ASN A 97 -4.95 9.63 9.85
N ASP A 98 -6.17 9.13 9.90
CA ASP A 98 -6.56 7.92 10.62
C ASP A 98 -6.91 6.84 9.60
N ARG A 99 -6.45 5.60 9.84
CA ARG A 99 -6.84 4.45 9.02
C ARG A 99 -8.26 4.01 9.32
N GLY A 100 -8.73 4.19 10.57
CA GLY A 100 -10.05 3.76 11.03
C GLY A 100 -11.20 4.48 10.31
N SER A 101 -10.97 5.73 9.90
CA SER A 101 -11.88 6.56 9.12
C SER A 101 -11.86 6.29 7.60
N SER A 102 -11.00 5.39 7.11
CA SER A 102 -10.96 5.05 5.69
C SER A 102 -12.23 4.30 5.28
N VAL A 103 -12.98 4.86 4.32
CA VAL A 103 -14.28 4.30 3.91
C VAL A 103 -14.14 3.07 3.01
N GLY A 104 -13.13 3.04 2.13
CA GLY A 104 -13.05 2.03 1.06
C GLY A 104 -11.84 1.10 1.11
N HIS A 105 -10.88 1.34 1.99
CA HIS A 105 -9.54 0.74 1.85
C HIS A 105 -8.97 0.18 3.16
N ARG A 106 -9.81 -0.11 4.16
CA ARG A 106 -9.31 -0.61 5.46
C ARG A 106 -8.75 -2.03 5.34
N ALA A 107 -9.52 -2.94 4.77
CA ALA A 107 -9.11 -4.30 4.49
C ALA A 107 -9.84 -4.81 3.24
N ILE A 108 -9.08 -5.14 2.19
CA ILE A 108 -9.61 -5.60 0.91
C ILE A 108 -9.25 -7.08 0.74
N PRO A 109 -10.20 -8.02 0.83
CA PRO A 109 -9.95 -9.43 0.55
C PRO A 109 -9.52 -9.68 -0.90
N LEU A 110 -8.49 -10.50 -1.09
CA LEU A 110 -7.99 -10.90 -2.39
C LEU A 110 -8.54 -12.28 -2.77
N LEU A 111 -9.87 -12.37 -3.01
CA LEU A 111 -10.61 -13.63 -3.14
C LEU A 111 -10.14 -14.52 -4.29
N ASP A 112 -9.97 -13.95 -5.48
CA ASP A 112 -9.43 -14.61 -6.67
C ASP A 112 -9.05 -13.56 -7.72
N ALA A 113 -8.54 -14.04 -8.86
CA ALA A 113 -8.12 -13.20 -9.96
C ALA A 113 -9.27 -12.35 -10.53
N ASP A 114 -10.50 -12.87 -10.59
CA ASP A 114 -11.66 -12.16 -11.13
C ASP A 114 -12.12 -11.04 -10.18
N HIS A 115 -12.13 -11.30 -8.88
CA HIS A 115 -12.40 -10.30 -7.86
C HIS A 115 -11.37 -9.17 -7.91
N VAL A 116 -10.08 -9.51 -7.99
CA VAL A 116 -9.01 -8.51 -8.17
C VAL A 116 -9.20 -7.72 -9.47
N ALA A 117 -9.48 -8.39 -10.59
CA ALA A 117 -9.69 -7.75 -11.88
C ALA A 117 -10.92 -6.84 -11.90
N SER A 118 -11.88 -7.01 -10.98
CA SER A 118 -13.03 -6.11 -10.86
C SER A 118 -12.63 -4.71 -10.37
N ALA A 119 -11.51 -4.56 -9.65
CA ALA A 119 -10.99 -3.30 -9.13
C ALA A 119 -9.74 -2.84 -9.92
N PRO A 120 -9.86 -1.87 -10.86
CA PRO A 120 -8.78 -1.50 -11.79
C PRO A 120 -7.45 -1.14 -11.11
N MET A 121 -7.51 -0.31 -10.07
CA MET A 121 -6.30 0.11 -9.34
C MET A 121 -5.61 -1.06 -8.65
N LEU A 122 -6.40 -1.97 -8.05
CA LEU A 122 -5.88 -3.13 -7.35
C LEU A 122 -5.22 -4.10 -8.33
N ALA A 123 -5.88 -4.40 -9.45
CA ALA A 123 -5.33 -5.25 -10.50
C ALA A 123 -4.00 -4.70 -11.02
N LYS A 124 -3.92 -3.39 -11.29
CA LYS A 124 -2.68 -2.76 -11.72
C LYS A 124 -1.60 -2.80 -10.64
N LEU A 125 -1.96 -2.51 -9.38
CA LEU A 125 -1.03 -2.54 -8.26
C LEU A 125 -0.40 -3.92 -8.10
N LEU A 126 -1.20 -4.99 -8.08
CA LEU A 126 -0.69 -6.35 -7.94
C LEU A 126 0.13 -6.77 -9.17
N GLY A 127 -0.29 -6.35 -10.38
CA GLY A 127 0.45 -6.58 -11.62
C GLY A 127 1.84 -5.94 -11.63
N ASP A 128 1.93 -4.62 -11.38
CA ASP A 128 3.20 -3.88 -11.35
C ASP A 128 4.15 -4.44 -10.27
N LEU A 129 3.61 -4.92 -9.15
CA LEU A 129 4.38 -5.51 -8.06
C LEU A 129 4.68 -7.01 -8.23
N ASN A 130 4.26 -7.63 -9.35
CA ASN A 130 4.41 -9.05 -9.64
C ASN A 130 3.84 -9.97 -8.54
N ILE A 131 2.69 -9.60 -8.00
CA ILE A 131 1.94 -10.35 -6.99
C ILE A 131 0.81 -11.11 -7.70
N LYS A 132 0.82 -12.44 -7.65
CA LYS A 132 -0.24 -13.26 -8.22
C LYS A 132 -1.16 -13.77 -7.13
N VAL A 133 -2.47 -13.58 -7.30
CA VAL A 133 -3.49 -14.28 -6.52
C VAL A 133 -3.75 -15.61 -7.22
N ALA A 134 -3.24 -16.71 -6.65
CA ALA A 134 -3.48 -18.04 -7.18
C ALA A 134 -4.80 -18.58 -6.62
N ALA A 135 -5.55 -19.29 -7.46
CA ALA A 135 -6.65 -20.11 -7.00
C ALA A 135 -6.08 -21.30 -6.19
N PRO A 136 -6.65 -21.63 -5.03
CA PRO A 136 -6.20 -22.76 -4.23
C PRO A 136 -6.64 -24.08 -4.84
N LEU A 137 -5.80 -25.10 -4.71
CA LEU A 137 -6.18 -26.49 -5.00
C LEU A 137 -7.11 -27.09 -3.92
N THR A 138 -7.26 -26.42 -2.76
CA THR A 138 -8.28 -26.63 -1.71
C THR A 138 -8.01 -25.60 -0.58
N GLY A 139 -8.92 -24.65 -0.27
CA GLY A 139 -8.85 -23.87 0.99
C GLY A 139 -8.59 -22.34 0.97
N GLY A 140 -8.92 -21.63 -0.10
CA GLY A 140 -8.83 -20.14 -0.18
C GLY A 140 -7.60 -19.60 -0.93
N PRO A 141 -7.69 -18.45 -1.62
CA PRO A 141 -6.63 -17.89 -2.49
C PRO A 141 -5.23 -17.86 -1.87
N VAL A 142 -4.24 -18.36 -2.61
CA VAL A 142 -2.81 -18.30 -2.21
C VAL A 142 -2.16 -17.16 -2.96
N VAL A 143 -1.71 -16.12 -2.26
CA VAL A 143 -0.87 -15.09 -2.88
C VAL A 143 0.53 -15.67 -3.08
N THR A 144 0.93 -15.83 -4.35
CA THR A 144 2.27 -16.30 -4.73
C THR A 144 3.08 -15.13 -5.28
N ARG A 145 4.29 -14.95 -4.75
CA ARG A 145 5.27 -13.97 -5.23
C ARG A 145 6.18 -14.62 -6.28
N LEU A 146 6.42 -13.92 -7.39
CA LEU A 146 7.40 -14.34 -8.41
C LEU A 146 8.73 -13.58 -8.33
N LEU A 147 8.83 -12.57 -7.46
CA LEU A 147 10.08 -11.83 -7.28
C LEU A 147 11.08 -12.69 -6.49
N PRO A 148 12.33 -12.86 -6.97
CA PRO A 148 13.44 -13.34 -6.16
C PRO A 148 13.47 -12.55 -4.84
N GLY A 149 13.54 -13.27 -3.71
CA GLY A 149 13.51 -12.67 -2.37
C GLY A 149 14.53 -11.55 -2.23
N GLY A 150 14.06 -10.30 -2.27
CA GLY A 150 14.90 -9.11 -2.09
C GLY A 150 14.58 -7.92 -3.00
N LEU A 151 13.96 -8.13 -4.17
CA LEU A 151 13.70 -7.02 -5.10
C LEU A 151 12.47 -6.22 -4.70
N ASN A 152 12.61 -4.90 -4.56
CA ASN A 152 11.49 -3.99 -4.39
C ASN A 152 10.98 -3.58 -5.78
N ALA A 153 9.68 -3.73 -6.00
CA ALA A 153 9.03 -3.34 -7.25
C ALA A 153 8.35 -1.98 -7.10
N ALA A 154 8.14 -1.30 -8.22
CA ALA A 154 7.46 -0.01 -8.26
C ALA A 154 6.08 -0.15 -8.90
N PHE A 155 5.11 0.56 -8.36
CA PHE A 155 3.79 0.76 -8.94
C PHE A 155 3.73 2.16 -9.57
N TYR A 156 3.12 2.29 -10.75
CA TYR A 156 3.15 3.57 -11.46
C TYR A 156 1.97 3.79 -12.39
N VAL A 157 1.26 4.91 -12.15
CA VAL A 157 0.21 5.49 -12.99
C VAL A 157 0.64 6.91 -13.33
N GLN A 158 1.12 7.11 -14.56
CA GLN A 158 1.66 8.40 -15.02
C GLN A 158 0.64 9.53 -14.93
N ASN A 159 -0.59 9.28 -15.40
CA ASN A 159 -1.67 10.25 -15.41
C ASN A 159 -2.94 9.65 -14.78
N ALA A 160 -3.28 10.11 -13.57
CA ALA A 160 -4.41 9.61 -12.79
C ALA A 160 -5.78 9.88 -13.46
N SER A 161 -5.87 10.91 -14.29
CA SER A 161 -7.13 11.31 -14.96
C SER A 161 -7.39 10.52 -16.24
N THR A 162 -6.34 10.14 -16.97
CA THR A 162 -6.47 9.52 -18.30
C THR A 162 -6.10 8.05 -18.34
N ALA A 163 -5.35 7.53 -17.36
CA ALA A 163 -4.93 6.13 -17.37
C ALA A 163 -6.13 5.17 -17.36
N LYS A 164 -6.17 4.28 -18.35
CA LYS A 164 -7.18 3.23 -18.50
C LYS A 164 -6.56 1.85 -18.35
N ASP A 165 -7.36 0.91 -17.85
CA ASP A 165 -7.02 -0.52 -17.92
C ASP A 165 -7.37 -1.09 -19.31
N ASP A 166 -7.06 -2.37 -19.52
CA ASP A 166 -7.32 -3.08 -20.79
C ASP A 166 -8.81 -3.14 -21.17
N ARG A 167 -9.71 -2.85 -20.22
CA ARG A 167 -11.17 -2.80 -20.43
C ARG A 167 -11.68 -1.36 -20.61
N GLY A 168 -10.80 -0.37 -20.74
CA GLY A 168 -11.15 1.03 -20.93
C GLY A 168 -11.65 1.75 -19.65
N ARG A 169 -11.57 1.11 -18.48
CA ARG A 169 -11.98 1.69 -17.19
C ARG A 169 -10.86 2.55 -16.64
N SER A 170 -11.19 3.65 -15.95
CA SER A 170 -10.16 4.46 -15.29
C SER A 170 -9.41 3.62 -14.25
N VAL A 171 -8.08 3.60 -14.36
CA VAL A 171 -7.22 2.88 -13.41
C VAL A 171 -7.43 3.42 -12.00
N ILE A 172 -7.53 4.75 -11.85
CA ILE A 172 -7.93 5.40 -10.61
C ILE A 172 -9.46 5.57 -10.65
N PRO A 173 -10.25 4.82 -9.85
CA PRO A 173 -11.71 4.86 -9.98
C PRO A 173 -12.32 6.17 -9.48
N ASP A 174 -11.78 6.73 -8.39
CA ASP A 174 -12.25 7.99 -7.83
C ASP A 174 -11.64 9.20 -8.56
N GLN A 175 -12.24 9.50 -9.72
CA GLN A 175 -11.86 10.65 -10.54
C GLN A 175 -12.25 11.98 -9.89
N ALA A 176 -13.27 12.00 -9.02
CA ALA A 176 -13.64 13.21 -8.29
C ALA A 176 -12.53 13.62 -7.30
N PHE A 177 -11.96 12.64 -6.58
CA PHE A 177 -10.76 12.84 -5.77
C PHE A 177 -9.57 13.32 -6.60
N ALA A 178 -9.26 12.62 -7.71
CA ALA A 178 -8.12 12.99 -8.54
C ALA A 178 -8.21 14.43 -9.05
N ASN A 179 -9.39 14.82 -9.55
CA ASN A 179 -9.64 16.18 -10.05
C ASN A 179 -9.64 17.22 -8.93
N LYS A 180 -10.32 16.96 -7.82
CA LYS A 180 -10.43 17.92 -6.69
C LYS A 180 -9.07 18.29 -6.11
N TYR A 181 -8.18 17.32 -5.95
CA TYR A 181 -6.87 17.55 -5.33
C TYR A 181 -5.73 17.70 -6.36
N GLY A 182 -6.04 17.73 -7.66
CA GLY A 182 -5.06 17.89 -8.72
C GLY A 182 -4.04 16.77 -8.80
N VAL A 183 -4.45 15.53 -8.51
CA VAL A 183 -3.56 14.36 -8.57
C VAL A 183 -3.18 14.10 -10.02
N ASN A 184 -1.89 14.19 -10.33
CA ASN A 184 -1.35 13.92 -11.65
C ASN A 184 -0.78 12.51 -11.72
N THR A 185 0.15 12.16 -10.84
CA THR A 185 0.77 10.84 -10.81
C THR A 185 0.36 10.07 -9.55
N VAL A 186 0.13 8.77 -9.71
CA VAL A 186 0.07 7.83 -8.58
C VAL A 186 1.23 6.86 -8.71
N PHE A 187 2.03 6.74 -7.67
CA PHE A 187 3.16 5.83 -7.66
C PHE A 187 3.22 5.06 -6.35
N GLY A 188 4.00 4.00 -6.33
CA GLY A 188 4.15 3.19 -5.15
C GLY A 188 5.33 2.26 -5.26
N MET A 189 5.49 1.47 -4.21
CA MET A 189 6.59 0.56 -4.04
C MET A 189 6.13 -0.61 -3.19
N GLY A 190 6.64 -1.81 -3.48
CA GLY A 190 6.29 -2.99 -2.72
C GLY A 190 7.45 -3.96 -2.59
N GLY A 191 7.41 -4.77 -1.54
CA GLY A 191 8.38 -5.84 -1.31
C GLY A 191 7.88 -6.78 -0.22
N SER A 192 8.46 -7.98 -0.13
CA SER A 192 8.11 -8.92 0.94
C SER A 192 9.10 -8.87 2.10
N TYR A 193 8.59 -9.20 3.29
CA TYR A 193 9.37 -9.67 4.43
C TYR A 193 9.87 -11.11 4.16
N VAL A 194 10.70 -11.63 5.07
CA VAL A 194 11.27 -12.98 5.01
C VAL A 194 10.18 -14.05 5.16
N ASP A 195 9.16 -13.79 5.97
CA ASP A 195 7.99 -14.67 6.19
C ASP A 195 7.02 -14.72 5.00
N GLY A 196 7.29 -13.97 3.93
CA GLY A 196 6.45 -13.86 2.76
C GLY A 196 5.36 -12.78 2.85
N THR A 197 5.16 -12.13 4.01
CA THR A 197 4.24 -11.00 4.15
C THR A 197 4.66 -9.89 3.17
N ILE A 198 3.71 -9.28 2.46
CA ILE A 198 3.99 -8.22 1.49
C ILE A 198 3.68 -6.87 2.12
N ALA A 199 4.61 -5.91 2.01
CA ALA A 199 4.38 -4.50 2.30
C ALA A 199 4.29 -3.70 1.00
N VAL A 200 3.36 -2.75 0.94
CA VAL A 200 3.13 -1.87 -0.20
C VAL A 200 2.91 -0.46 0.27
N ALA A 201 3.60 0.52 -0.30
CA ALA A 201 3.31 1.94 -0.12
C ALA A 201 2.80 2.55 -1.43
N VAL A 202 1.76 3.38 -1.36
CA VAL A 202 1.15 4.08 -2.49
C VAL A 202 1.01 5.56 -2.17
N PHE A 203 1.40 6.41 -3.10
CA PHE A 203 1.40 7.86 -2.99
C PHE A 203 0.69 8.49 -4.18
N PHE A 204 -0.19 9.44 -3.90
CA PHE A 204 -0.89 10.28 -4.86
C PHE A 204 -0.25 11.67 -4.80
N THR A 205 0.27 12.16 -5.91
CA THR A 205 0.97 13.46 -5.97
C THR A 205 0.38 14.38 -7.03
N THR A 206 0.46 15.68 -6.77
CA THR A 206 0.13 16.71 -7.76
C THR A 206 1.21 16.89 -8.83
N GLU A 207 2.38 16.28 -8.67
CA GLU A 207 3.43 16.33 -9.69
C GLU A 207 3.18 15.33 -10.81
N GLN A 208 3.61 15.70 -12.01
CA GLN A 208 3.78 14.77 -13.11
C GLN A 208 5.19 14.17 -13.00
N LEU A 209 5.27 12.89 -12.65
CA LEU A 209 6.54 12.18 -12.53
C LEU A 209 6.74 11.27 -13.73
N GLU A 210 7.97 11.21 -14.22
CA GLU A 210 8.40 10.20 -15.19
C GLU A 210 8.75 8.88 -14.50
N ARG A 211 8.66 7.76 -15.23
CA ARG A 211 9.00 6.40 -14.75
C ARG A 211 10.37 6.36 -14.06
N MET A 212 11.37 7.00 -14.68
CA MET A 212 12.75 7.07 -14.20
C MET A 212 12.88 7.75 -12.83
N VAL A 213 12.01 8.72 -12.52
CA VAL A 213 11.97 9.36 -11.20
C VAL A 213 11.37 8.40 -10.18
N VAL A 214 10.26 7.75 -10.52
CA VAL A 214 9.58 6.79 -9.65
C VAL A 214 10.50 5.62 -9.27
N ASP A 215 11.35 5.15 -10.18
CA ASP A 215 12.30 4.06 -9.95
C ASP A 215 13.40 4.35 -8.92
N ARG A 216 13.52 5.58 -8.42
CA ARG A 216 14.48 5.93 -7.37
C ARG A 216 13.99 5.58 -5.96
N TYR A 217 12.67 5.48 -5.78
CA TYR A 217 12.03 5.34 -4.47
C TYR A 217 11.83 3.91 -3.94
N PRO A 218 11.89 2.81 -4.73
CA PRO A 218 11.70 1.47 -4.18
C PRO A 218 12.69 1.07 -3.08
N SER A 219 13.83 1.74 -2.93
CA SER A 219 14.72 1.49 -1.79
C SER A 219 14.05 1.81 -0.44
N LEU A 220 13.13 2.79 -0.39
CA LEU A 220 12.48 3.23 0.85
C LEU A 220 11.63 2.13 1.49
N ILE A 221 10.87 1.34 0.71
CA ILE A 221 10.11 0.20 1.28
C ILE A 221 11.03 -0.88 1.82
N GLY A 222 12.25 -1.01 1.29
CA GLY A 222 13.27 -1.90 1.84
C GLY A 222 13.64 -1.54 3.28
N ASN A 223 13.85 -0.24 3.54
CA ASN A 223 14.22 0.25 4.87
C ASN A 223 13.05 0.19 5.84
N PHE A 224 11.85 0.52 5.39
CA PHE A 224 10.64 0.31 6.18
C PHE A 224 10.53 -1.15 6.65
N LYS A 225 10.72 -2.11 5.74
CA LYS A 225 10.70 -3.54 6.09
C LYS A 225 11.80 -3.93 7.07
N MET A 226 13.02 -3.44 6.88
CA MET A 226 14.13 -3.71 7.81
C MET A 226 13.84 -3.15 9.20
N ALA A 227 13.38 -1.90 9.30
CA ALA A 227 13.06 -1.24 10.56
C ALA A 227 11.85 -1.88 11.29
N THR A 228 11.00 -2.61 10.57
CA THR A 228 9.80 -3.26 11.13
C THR A 228 9.89 -4.79 11.18
N ALA A 229 11.04 -5.37 10.85
CA ALA A 229 11.20 -6.83 10.76
C ALA A 229 10.95 -7.51 12.11
N ASP A 230 11.51 -6.98 13.19
CA ASP A 230 11.33 -7.54 14.54
C ASP A 230 9.89 -7.40 15.01
N LEU A 231 9.25 -6.25 14.76
CA LEU A 231 7.83 -6.04 15.08
C LEU A 231 6.91 -7.01 14.32
N MET A 232 7.23 -7.29 13.06
CA MET A 232 6.53 -8.29 12.26
C MET A 232 6.69 -9.70 12.82
N ASN A 233 7.92 -10.07 13.20
CA ASN A 233 8.23 -11.38 13.81
C ASN A 233 7.54 -11.56 15.17
N GLU A 234 7.46 -10.50 15.97
CA GLU A 234 6.74 -10.46 17.26
C GLU A 234 5.21 -10.39 17.10
N GLY A 235 4.70 -10.23 15.88
CA GLY A 235 3.27 -10.11 15.61
C GLY A 235 2.66 -8.77 16.02
N ARG A 236 3.48 -7.76 16.33
CA ARG A 236 3.05 -6.41 16.77
C ARG A 236 2.70 -5.53 15.59
N ILE A 237 1.65 -5.91 14.86
CA ILE A 237 1.28 -5.26 13.61
C ILE A 237 0.43 -4.02 13.86
N PHE A 238 -0.67 -4.18 14.60
CA PHE A 238 -1.65 -3.13 14.84
C PHE A 238 -1.43 -2.50 16.22
N GLU A 239 -1.77 -1.22 16.37
CA GLU A 239 -1.91 -0.64 17.70
C GLU A 239 -3.21 -1.15 18.34
N GLU A 240 -3.14 -1.58 19.60
CA GLU A 240 -4.34 -1.81 20.41
C GLU A 240 -5.15 -0.51 20.48
N PRO A 241 -6.49 -0.56 20.35
CA PRO A 241 -7.31 0.62 20.59
C PRO A 241 -6.97 1.16 22.00
N SER A 242 -6.63 2.44 22.09
CA SER A 242 -6.47 3.08 23.39
C SER A 242 -7.79 2.91 24.16
N LYS A 243 -7.72 2.22 25.30
CA LYS A 243 -8.85 2.03 26.22
C LYS A 243 -9.35 3.36 26.77
#